data_AF-A0AAD1RUE1-F1
#
_entry.id   AF-A0AAD1RUE1-F1
#
_cell.length_a   1.000
_cell.length_b   1.000
_cell.length_c   1.000
_cell.angle_alpha   90.00
_cell.angle_beta   90.00
_cell.angle_gamma   90.00
#
_symmetry.space_group_name_H-M   'P 1'
#
loop_
_entity.id
_entity.type
_entity.pdbx_description
1 polymer ?
#
loop_
_entity_poly.entity_id
_entity_poly.type
_entity_poly.pdbx_seq_one_letter_code
_entity_poly.pdbx_strand_id
1 'polypeptide(L)' 'ALNFQTPGIPMDLLVGKFNDNGGCGYILKPEFLRNPKLMFNTYNLPRSIKPITLSIK' A
#
# COMPACT_ATOMS: atom_id res chain seq x y z
N ALA A 1 6.86 -3.50 10.94
CA ALA A 1 7.39 -2.23 11.47
C ALA A 1 8.72 -1.93 10.77
N LEU A 2 9.14 -0.66 10.74
CA LEU A 2 10.43 -0.23 10.17
C LEU A 2 11.27 0.49 11.23
N ASN A 3 12.58 0.52 11.03
CA ASN A 3 13.54 1.25 11.84
C ASN A 3 13.59 2.72 11.39
N PHE A 4 13.10 3.65 12.21
CA PHE A 4 13.01 5.09 11.86
C PHE A 4 14.37 5.78 11.82
N GLN A 5 15.37 5.21 12.50
CA GLN A 5 16.74 5.69 12.51
C GLN A 5 17.50 5.40 11.20
N THR A 6 16.95 4.56 10.32
CA THR A 6 17.62 4.14 9.08
C THR A 6 16.94 4.81 7.89
N PRO A 7 17.59 5.79 7.23
CA PRO A 7 17.06 6.40 6.02
C PRO A 7 17.09 5.44 4.83
N GLY A 8 16.28 5.72 3.80
CA GLY A 8 16.27 5.00 2.52
C GLY A 8 14.86 4.73 1.99
N ILE A 9 14.78 4.06 0.83
CA ILE A 9 13.54 3.82 0.07
C ILE A 9 12.36 3.34 0.95
N PRO A 10 12.51 2.36 1.86
CA PRO A 10 11.39 1.92 2.69
C PRO A 10 10.87 3.02 3.61
N MET A 11 11.76 3.87 4.12
CA MET A 11 11.41 4.99 4.99
C MET A 11 10.76 6.12 4.19
N ASP A 12 11.28 6.43 2.99
CA ASP A 12 10.69 7.44 2.09
C ASP A 12 9.26 7.03 1.68
N LEU A 13 9.07 5.75 1.35
CA LEU A 13 7.74 5.20 1.06
C LEU A 13 6.82 5.23 2.29
N LEU A 14 7.34 4.96 3.49
CA LEU A 14 6.55 5.02 4.72
C LEU A 14 6.05 6.46 4.98
N VAL A 15 6.96 7.44 4.93
CA VAL A 15 6.64 8.85 5.14
C VAL A 15 5.65 9.34 4.10
N GLY A 16 5.92 9.11 2.82
CA GLY A 16 5.04 9.54 1.73
C GLY A 16 3.65 8.91 1.84
N LYS A 17 3.57 7.60 2.09
CA LYS A 17 2.30 6.89 2.20
C LYS A 17 1.45 7.38 3.37
N PHE A 18 2.03 7.53 4.57
CA PHE A 18 1.29 7.89 5.77
C PHE A 18 1.06 9.40 5.94
N ASN A 19 1.47 10.21 4.96
CA ASN A 19 1.07 11.62 4.87
C ASN A 19 -0.40 11.79 4.43
N ASP A 20 -0.97 10.76 3.78
CA ASP A 20 -2.39 10.69 3.48
C ASP A 20 -3.24 10.69 4.76
N ASN A 21 -4.54 10.94 4.61
CA ASN A 21 -5.49 10.98 5.72
C ASN A 21 -5.06 11.94 6.85
N GLY A 22 -4.49 13.09 6.45
CA GLY A 22 -4.05 14.15 7.37
C GLY A 22 -2.85 13.78 8.23
N GLY A 23 -2.01 12.83 7.81
CA GLY A 23 -0.79 12.48 8.56
C GLY A 23 -1.06 11.73 9.87
N CYS A 24 -2.26 11.20 10.09
CA CYS A 24 -2.64 10.59 11.37
C CYS A 24 -2.02 9.21 11.62
N GLY A 25 -1.24 8.68 10.68
CA GLY A 25 -0.61 7.36 10.78
C GLY A 25 -1.53 6.18 10.46
N TYR A 26 -2.77 6.43 10.03
CA TYR A 26 -3.74 5.40 9.66
C TYR A 26 -4.26 5.59 8.24
N ILE A 27 -4.33 4.49 7.50
CA ILE A 27 -4.91 4.43 6.15
C ILE A 27 -5.87 3.25 6.12
N LEU A 28 -7.11 3.51 5.72
CA LEU A 28 -8.12 2.47 5.58
C LEU A 28 -7.74 1.52 4.44
N LYS A 29 -7.67 0.22 4.72
CA LYS A 29 -7.44 -0.78 3.67
C LYS A 29 -8.56 -0.74 2.62
N PRO A 30 -8.28 -1.07 1.34
CA PRO A 30 -9.31 -1.25 0.32
C PRO A 30 -10.41 -2.22 0.76
N GLU A 31 -11.63 -2.04 0.23
CA GLU A 31 -12.80 -2.82 0.64
C GLU A 31 -12.61 -4.34 0.49
N PHE A 32 -12.01 -4.78 -0.61
CA PHE A 32 -11.75 -6.20 -0.87
C PHE A 32 -10.77 -6.85 0.12
N LEU A 33 -10.07 -6.06 0.95
CA LEU A 33 -9.25 -6.55 2.07
C LEU A 33 -9.94 -6.40 3.44
N ARG A 34 -11.16 -5.84 3.49
CA ARG A 34 -11.94 -5.63 4.71
C ARG A 34 -13.22 -6.46 4.75
N ASN A 35 -13.85 -6.69 3.60
CA ASN A 35 -15.11 -7.41 3.50
C ASN A 35 -14.87 -8.94 3.45
N PRO A 36 -15.30 -9.72 4.46
CA PRO A 36 -15.06 -11.15 4.51
C PRO A 36 -15.83 -11.95 3.45
N LYS A 37 -16.83 -11.34 2.80
CA LYS A 37 -17.55 -11.96 1.67
C LYS A 37 -16.75 -11.91 0.37
N LEU A 38 -15.71 -11.08 0.29
CA LEU A 38 -14.86 -10.95 -0.90
C LEU A 38 -13.59 -11.78 -0.71
N MET A 39 -13.29 -12.68 -1.66
CA MET A 39 -12.02 -13.41 -1.69
C MET A 39 -11.06 -12.71 -2.65
N PHE A 40 -9.90 -12.28 -2.13
CA PHE A 40 -8.84 -11.68 -2.93
C PHE A 40 -7.53 -12.45 -2.74
N ASN A 41 -6.88 -12.83 -3.86
CA ASN A 41 -5.58 -13.46 -3.86
C ASN A 41 -4.64 -12.68 -4.79
N THR A 42 -3.55 -12.15 -4.23
CA THR A 42 -2.53 -11.37 -4.92
C THR A 42 -1.79 -12.13 -6.02
N TYR A 43 -1.79 -13.46 -5.97
CA TYR A 43 -1.11 -14.33 -6.93
C TYR A 43 -2.04 -14.90 -8.01
N ASN A 44 -3.36 -14.69 -7.87
CA ASN A 44 -4.36 -15.19 -8.80
C ASN A 44 -5.23 -14.04 -9.32
N LEU A 45 -4.59 -13.02 -9.90
CA LEU A 45 -5.31 -11.94 -10.56
C LEU A 45 -5.85 -12.41 -11.92
N PRO A 46 -7.09 -12.06 -12.29
CA PRO A 46 -7.58 -12.30 -13.64
C PRO A 46 -6.68 -11.60 -14.67
N ARG A 47 -6.38 -12.29 -15.77
CA ARG A 47 -5.50 -11.84 -16.86
C ARG A 47 -5.87 -10.49 -17.49
N SER A 48 -7.09 -10.00 -17.25
CA SER A 48 -7.55 -8.70 -17.73
C SER A 48 -7.00 -7.51 -16.94
N ILE A 49 -6.45 -7.72 -15.74
CA ILE A 49 -5.91 -6.63 -14.92
C ILE A 49 -4.52 -6.27 -15.43
N LYS A 50 -4.39 -5.06 -15.98
CA LYS A 50 -3.09 -4.50 -16.37
C LYS A 50 -2.42 -3.89 -15.13
N PRO A 51 -1.24 -4.36 -14.71
CA PRO A 51 -0.52 -3.73 -13.61
C PRO A 51 -0.10 -2.31 -14.00
N ILE A 52 -0.21 -1.38 -13.04
CA ILE A 52 0.29 -0.02 -13.20
C ILE A 52 1.65 0.03 -12.50
N THR A 53 2.70 0.25 -13.28
CA THR A 53 4.04 0.51 -12.73
C THR A 53 4.12 1.98 -12.31
N LEU A 54 4.32 2.21 -11.01
CA LEU A 54 4.61 3.55 -10.49
C LEU A 54 6.13 3.71 -10.43
N SER A 55 6.65 4.73 -11.12
CA SER A 55 8.04 5.16 -11.00
C SER A 55 8.09 6.46 -10.21
N ILE A 56 8.91 6.47 -9.17
CA ILE A 56 9.25 7.68 -8.41
C ILE A 56 10.57 8.16 -9.03
N LYS A 57 10.57 9.38 -9.58
CA LYS A 57 11.76 10.04 -10.15
C LYS A 57 12.58 10.68 -9.04
#